data_AF-A0A518CYJ4-F1
#
_entry.id   AF-A0A518CYJ4-F1
#
_cell.length_a   1.000
_cell.length_b   1.000
_cell.length_c   1.000
_cell.angle_alpha   90.00
_cell.angle_beta   90.00
_cell.angle_gamma   90.00
#
_symmetry.space_group_name_H-M   'P 1'
#
loop_
_entity.id
_entity.type
_entity.pdbx_description
1 polymer ?
#
loop_
_entity_poly.entity_id
_entity_poly.type
_entity_poly.pdbx_seq_one_letter_code
_entity_poly.pdbx_strand_id
1 'polypeptide(L)'
;MIEHRMGERIEEGTGRRASTLSWGGERAEDGSARIASELARVVAGARTGRTRPVRRANGTCRVAWLERLSAHVERRRRAQPDAELAVLIDVDGSILDLRPGLAALLFDWDARRGTSYFDGLEAGEIQTGEAGLRRLFERRGLDHAARAELLVECERFAWSPEAVIGAHQPCLGMLEVLRWMQMQPRVFVVLNSSRSQTRRDETLQALRTLCRHYGMGLAEDRVRLNPFGDGSDGVRSKLAGIEHFKSRGLVPIAVVDDDTEALVQIDRHLAGDDVLCLLAEPFGRPTTALTPRVCVTEEGENVPVDAVSILWDGLATMDDLELFGAANVPWAQATIVRDTCGQLSTVPVDGPGLEFEELIGAFAQLGRGLRLSFEEPAAASRALGSIGLLRFPWERVSVRLRSDQLTDQWFERLDPYSAQVAIAVDGAFLAPLCSLAPDLVASALLRLREKGVARIVLPSGAVELAALAPLVRASGLELELATSGGIAPYVDAVLVGPEAVSTGFERERSRAGEGADSRRAKDRSGAGRGLTL
;
A
#
# COMPACT_ATOMS: atom_id res chain seq x y z
N MET A 1 -27.84 55.63 -31.85
CA MET A 1 -28.86 56.23 -30.96
C MET A 1 -28.19 56.56 -29.65
N ILE A 2 -27.93 57.86 -29.44
CA ILE A 2 -27.97 58.62 -28.16
C ILE A 2 -27.14 58.03 -27.00
N GLU A 3 -25.91 58.46 -26.77
CA GLU A 3 -25.47 59.67 -26.01
C GLU A 3 -25.92 59.72 -24.54
N HIS A 4 -24.95 59.69 -23.63
CA HIS A 4 -24.59 60.73 -22.64
C HIS A 4 -23.73 60.09 -21.52
N ARG A 5 -22.80 60.72 -20.79
CA ARG A 5 -21.89 61.88 -20.89
C ARG A 5 -21.45 62.15 -19.44
N MET A 6 -20.17 62.52 -19.25
CA MET A 6 -19.67 63.46 -18.22
C MET A 6 -19.79 63.06 -16.73
N GLY A 7 -18.86 63.44 -15.85
CA GLY A 7 -17.73 64.34 -15.99
C GLY A 7 -17.13 64.64 -14.61
N GLU A 8 -15.88 65.07 -14.65
CA GLU A 8 -14.94 65.37 -13.55
C GLU A 8 -15.41 66.40 -12.51
N ARG A 9 -14.82 66.34 -11.30
CA ARG A 9 -13.93 67.38 -10.70
C ARG A 9 -13.53 67.01 -9.25
N ILE A 10 -12.23 66.93 -8.91
CA ILE A 10 -11.32 67.97 -8.33
C ILE A 10 -11.76 68.34 -6.88
N GLU A 11 -10.97 68.19 -5.80
CA GLU A 11 -9.80 68.99 -5.36
C GLU A 11 -9.25 68.35 -4.04
N GLU A 12 -7.95 68.04 -3.92
CA GLU A 12 -6.91 68.78 -3.17
C GLU A 12 -6.55 68.24 -1.77
N GLY A 13 -5.24 68.10 -1.50
CA GLY A 13 -4.72 67.92 -0.14
C GLY A 13 -3.39 67.15 -0.01
N THR A 14 -2.29 67.76 -0.47
CA THR A 14 -0.95 67.81 0.19
C THR A 14 -0.37 66.54 0.85
N GLY A 15 0.84 66.04 0.57
CA GLY A 15 2.00 66.47 -0.21
C GLY A 15 3.29 65.84 0.36
N ARG A 16 4.20 65.43 -0.54
CA ARG A 16 5.69 65.27 -0.39
C ARG A 16 6.18 64.24 0.66
N ARG A 17 7.16 63.38 0.40
CA ARG A 17 8.39 63.51 -0.40
C ARG A 17 8.98 62.10 -0.66
N ALA A 18 9.63 61.97 -1.81
CA ALA A 18 10.38 60.80 -2.26
C ALA A 18 11.59 60.49 -1.37
N SER A 19 11.93 59.21 -1.25
CA SER A 19 13.32 58.76 -1.31
C SER A 19 13.39 57.43 -2.04
N THR A 20 13.98 57.49 -3.22
CA THR A 20 14.51 56.41 -4.02
C THR A 20 15.59 55.69 -3.22
N LEU A 21 15.45 54.38 -3.03
CA LEU A 21 16.55 53.50 -2.64
C LEU A 21 16.68 52.42 -3.70
N SER A 22 17.67 52.64 -4.56
CA SER A 22 18.25 51.62 -5.42
C SER A 22 18.79 50.49 -4.55
N TRP A 23 18.27 49.28 -4.74
CA TRP A 23 18.96 48.08 -4.29
C TRP A 23 19.76 47.54 -5.48
N GLY A 24 21.05 47.90 -5.46
CA GLY A 24 22.07 47.25 -6.25
C GLY A 24 22.23 45.79 -5.81
N GLY A 25 22.70 44.98 -6.75
CA GLY A 25 22.87 43.55 -6.54
C GLY A 25 23.84 43.25 -5.39
N GLU A 26 23.38 42.42 -4.46
CA GLU A 26 24.21 41.63 -3.57
C GLU A 26 23.76 40.18 -3.64
N ARG A 27 24.75 39.30 -3.51
CA ARG A 27 24.79 37.91 -3.98
C ARG A 27 23.78 36.99 -3.29
N ALA A 28 23.23 36.07 -4.08
CA ALA A 28 22.30 35.00 -3.68
C ALA A 28 22.94 33.84 -2.88
N GLU A 29 24.13 34.00 -2.29
CA GLU A 29 24.88 32.90 -1.67
C GLU A 29 24.68 32.74 -0.14
N ASP A 30 24.06 33.70 0.54
CA ASP A 30 24.00 33.73 2.03
C ASP A 30 22.71 33.12 2.64
N GLY A 31 21.74 32.74 1.79
CA GLY A 31 20.44 32.20 2.25
C GLY A 31 20.47 30.71 2.63
N SER A 32 21.35 29.92 2.00
CA SER A 32 21.42 28.46 2.20
C SER A 32 22.09 28.09 3.53
N ALA A 33 23.15 28.81 3.92
CA ALA A 33 23.87 28.58 5.18
C ALA A 33 23.01 28.93 6.41
N ARG A 34 22.16 29.96 6.30
CA ARG A 34 21.31 30.42 7.40
C ARG A 34 20.13 29.47 7.68
N ILE A 35 19.56 28.87 6.63
CA ILE A 35 18.48 27.88 6.74
C ILE A 35 19.02 26.52 7.20
N ALA A 36 20.21 26.10 6.75
CA ALA A 36 20.87 24.90 7.24
C ALA A 36 21.21 24.99 8.74
N SER A 37 21.61 26.18 9.21
CA SER A 37 21.88 26.47 10.64
C SER A 37 20.61 26.44 11.51
N GLU A 38 19.49 26.96 10.99
CA GLU A 38 18.18 26.90 11.65
C GLU A 38 17.64 25.46 11.74
N LEU A 39 17.74 24.68 10.64
CA LEU A 39 17.35 23.27 10.62
C LEU A 39 18.19 22.43 11.60
N ALA A 40 19.51 22.67 11.69
CA ALA A 40 20.38 22.00 12.64
C ALA A 40 20.04 22.33 14.11
N ARG A 41 19.58 23.55 14.40
CA ARG A 41 19.12 23.96 15.75
C ARG A 41 17.80 23.30 16.15
N VAL A 42 16.85 23.19 15.22
CA VAL A 42 15.54 22.55 15.47
C VAL A 42 15.70 21.04 15.68
N VAL A 43 16.56 20.38 14.90
CA VAL A 43 16.87 18.94 15.04
C VAL A 43 17.55 18.61 16.37
N ALA A 44 18.38 19.51 16.91
CA ALA A 44 19.01 19.34 18.23
C ALA A 44 18.01 19.46 19.41
N GLY A 45 16.92 20.23 19.24
CA GLY A 45 15.91 20.46 20.28
C GLY A 45 14.83 19.37 20.39
N ALA A 46 14.61 18.56 19.35
CA ALA A 46 13.53 17.57 19.30
C ALA A 46 13.80 16.24 20.04
N ARG A 47 14.95 16.10 20.73
CA ARG A 47 15.39 14.83 21.36
C ARG A 47 14.67 14.44 22.65
N THR A 48 13.67 15.17 23.13
CA THR A 48 12.97 14.88 24.40
C THR A 48 11.45 14.88 24.25
N GLY A 49 10.90 13.90 23.50
CA GLY A 49 9.45 13.72 23.39
C GLY A 49 9.07 12.24 23.33
N ARG A 50 8.88 11.60 24.49
CA ARG A 50 8.18 10.31 24.56
C ARG A 50 6.69 10.56 24.37
N THR A 51 6.18 10.34 23.17
CA THR A 51 4.73 10.34 22.90
C THR A 51 4.19 8.91 23.00
N ARG A 52 3.20 8.71 23.87
CA ARG A 52 2.41 7.48 23.97
C ARG A 52 1.34 7.49 22.87
N PRO A 53 1.04 6.35 22.21
CA PRO A 53 -0.01 6.33 21.19
C PRO A 53 -1.40 6.32 21.85
N VAL A 54 -2.27 7.19 21.34
CA VAL A 54 -3.69 7.29 21.69
C VAL A 54 -4.46 6.28 20.82
N ARG A 55 -5.08 5.27 21.44
CA ARG A 55 -5.97 4.32 20.77
C ARG A 55 -7.30 4.99 20.41
N ARG A 56 -7.71 4.95 19.13
CA ARG A 56 -9.07 5.28 18.67
C ARG A 56 -9.92 4.01 18.58
N ALA A 57 -11.15 4.08 19.08
CA ALA A 57 -12.01 2.93 19.43
C ALA A 57 -12.86 2.32 18.28
N ASN A 58 -12.78 2.82 17.05
CA ASN A 58 -13.53 2.26 15.90
C ASN A 58 -12.65 1.44 14.93
N GLY A 59 -11.35 1.31 15.19
CA GLY A 59 -10.40 0.52 14.38
C GLY A 59 -10.10 -0.88 14.92
N THR A 60 -10.80 -1.34 15.95
CA THR A 60 -10.41 -2.53 16.74
C THR A 60 -10.74 -3.87 16.07
N CYS A 61 -11.82 -3.98 15.28
CA CYS A 61 -12.19 -5.24 14.63
C CYS A 61 -11.31 -5.52 13.39
N ARG A 62 -11.16 -4.53 12.52
CA ARG A 62 -10.31 -4.57 11.31
C ARG A 62 -8.87 -4.96 11.62
N VAL A 63 -8.26 -4.30 12.61
CA VAL A 63 -6.87 -4.56 13.00
C VAL A 63 -6.76 -5.97 13.61
N ALA A 64 -7.76 -6.42 14.39
CA ALA A 64 -7.70 -7.70 15.07
C ALA A 64 -7.70 -8.92 14.14
N TRP A 65 -8.53 -8.95 13.08
CA TRP A 65 -8.55 -10.12 12.18
C TRP A 65 -7.32 -10.15 11.26
N LEU A 66 -6.86 -8.99 10.79
CA LEU A 66 -5.63 -8.86 10.01
C LEU A 66 -4.39 -9.29 10.82
N GLU A 67 -4.26 -8.80 12.05
CA GLU A 67 -3.19 -9.23 12.96
C GLU A 67 -3.27 -10.73 13.25
N ARG A 68 -4.48 -11.26 13.47
CA ARG A 68 -4.69 -12.70 13.69
C ARG A 68 -4.29 -13.53 12.48
N LEU A 69 -4.66 -13.10 11.28
CA LEU A 69 -4.30 -13.78 10.04
C LEU A 69 -2.78 -13.74 9.82
N SER A 70 -2.15 -12.56 9.95
CA SER A 70 -0.69 -12.38 9.85
C SER A 70 0.05 -13.27 10.84
N ALA A 71 -0.32 -13.22 12.12
CA ALA A 71 0.30 -14.05 13.16
C ALA A 71 0.09 -15.55 12.93
N HIS A 72 -1.08 -15.94 12.39
CA HIS A 72 -1.34 -17.34 12.09
C HIS A 72 -0.50 -17.82 10.90
N VAL A 73 -0.45 -17.07 9.80
CA VAL A 73 0.44 -17.37 8.65
C VAL A 73 1.88 -17.55 9.13
N GLU A 74 2.39 -16.63 9.95
CA GLU A 74 3.75 -16.73 10.48
C GLU A 74 3.99 -17.97 11.34
N ARG A 75 3.07 -18.27 12.27
CA ARG A 75 3.16 -19.51 13.06
C ARG A 75 3.16 -20.75 12.17
N ARG A 76 2.31 -20.79 11.14
CA ARG A 76 2.22 -21.93 10.21
C ARG A 76 3.49 -22.08 9.37
N ARG A 77 4.05 -20.98 8.85
CA ARG A 77 5.33 -20.98 8.11
C ARG A 77 6.48 -21.47 8.97
N ARG A 78 6.55 -21.06 10.24
CA ARG A 78 7.58 -21.52 11.19
C ARG A 78 7.42 -23.01 11.54
N ALA A 79 6.18 -23.48 11.69
CA ALA A 79 5.91 -24.88 12.00
C ALA A 79 6.10 -25.81 10.79
N GLN A 80 5.89 -25.29 9.57
CA GLN A 80 5.93 -26.04 8.31
C GLN A 80 6.65 -25.22 7.24
N PRO A 81 7.99 -25.04 7.34
CA PRO A 81 8.76 -24.21 6.40
C PRO A 81 8.70 -24.73 4.97
N ASP A 82 8.43 -26.03 4.83
CA ASP A 82 8.30 -26.72 3.55
C ASP A 82 6.87 -26.93 3.03
N ALA A 83 5.88 -26.42 3.75
CA ALA A 83 4.51 -26.50 3.26
C ALA A 83 4.19 -25.35 2.28
N GLU A 84 3.37 -25.67 1.29
CA GLU A 84 2.69 -24.69 0.45
C GLU A 84 1.39 -24.28 1.13
N LEU A 85 1.39 -23.15 1.83
CA LEU A 85 0.25 -22.71 2.62
C LEU A 85 -0.79 -22.04 1.73
N ALA A 86 -2.07 -22.26 1.99
CA ALA A 86 -3.17 -21.70 1.22
C ALA A 86 -4.14 -20.88 2.08
N VAL A 87 -4.41 -19.66 1.65
CA VAL A 87 -5.51 -18.82 2.13
C VAL A 87 -6.61 -18.89 1.06
N LEU A 88 -7.76 -19.47 1.43
CA LEU A 88 -8.90 -19.64 0.55
C LEU A 88 -9.87 -18.48 0.73
N ILE A 89 -10.31 -17.85 -0.36
CA ILE A 89 -11.19 -16.68 -0.31
C ILE A 89 -12.36 -16.88 -1.27
N ASP A 90 -13.58 -16.59 -0.83
CA ASP A 90 -14.71 -16.45 -1.72
C ASP A 90 -14.59 -15.17 -2.56
N VAL A 91 -15.13 -15.19 -3.77
CA VAL A 91 -15.12 -14.03 -4.66
C VAL A 91 -16.25 -13.07 -4.30
N ASP A 92 -17.46 -13.60 -4.15
CA ASP A 92 -18.65 -12.78 -3.91
C ASP A 92 -18.65 -12.26 -2.47
N GLY A 93 -19.01 -10.99 -2.30
CA GLY A 93 -19.09 -10.30 -1.01
C GLY A 93 -17.74 -10.03 -0.32
N SER A 94 -16.68 -10.76 -0.68
CA SER A 94 -15.33 -10.60 -0.13
C SER A 94 -14.40 -9.81 -1.07
N ILE A 95 -14.47 -10.06 -2.39
CA ILE A 95 -13.68 -9.35 -3.42
C ILE A 95 -14.60 -8.50 -4.30
N LEU A 96 -15.75 -9.04 -4.68
CA LEU A 96 -16.73 -8.42 -5.57
C LEU A 96 -18.10 -8.38 -4.88
N ASP A 97 -18.65 -7.20 -4.71
CA ASP A 97 -20.02 -6.97 -4.30
C ASP A 97 -20.79 -6.23 -5.39
N LEU A 98 -21.55 -6.98 -6.18
CA LEU A 98 -22.39 -6.45 -7.26
C LEU A 98 -23.65 -5.74 -6.75
N ARG A 99 -24.02 -5.90 -5.48
CA ARG A 99 -25.32 -5.44 -4.96
C ARG A 99 -25.53 -3.93 -5.11
N PRO A 100 -24.56 -3.04 -4.79
CA PRO A 100 -24.75 -1.61 -4.98
C PRO A 100 -24.92 -1.21 -6.45
N GLY A 101 -24.16 -1.84 -7.35
CA GLY A 101 -24.26 -1.60 -8.79
C GLY A 101 -25.59 -2.08 -9.36
N LEU A 102 -26.05 -3.26 -8.94
CA LEU A 102 -27.38 -3.78 -9.28
C LEU A 102 -28.48 -2.88 -8.72
N ALA A 103 -28.37 -2.38 -7.48
CA ALA A 103 -29.35 -1.44 -6.94
C ALA A 103 -29.45 -0.18 -7.81
N ALA A 104 -28.31 0.41 -8.20
CA ALA A 104 -28.28 1.56 -9.10
C ALA A 104 -28.92 1.27 -10.46
N LEU A 105 -28.64 0.10 -11.05
CA LEU A 105 -29.25 -0.34 -12.29
C LEU A 105 -30.78 -0.47 -12.16
N LEU A 106 -31.26 -1.02 -11.05
CA LEU A 106 -32.69 -1.18 -10.78
C LEU A 106 -33.41 0.16 -10.61
N PHE A 107 -32.77 1.12 -9.92
CA PHE A 107 -33.30 2.48 -9.80
C PHE A 107 -33.35 3.20 -11.16
N ASP A 108 -32.31 3.06 -11.98
CA ASP A 108 -32.28 3.63 -13.33
C ASP A 108 -33.35 3.00 -14.25
N TRP A 109 -33.57 1.69 -14.11
CA TRP A 109 -34.63 1.00 -14.85
C TRP A 109 -36.02 1.55 -14.51
N ASP A 110 -36.29 1.80 -13.22
CA ASP A 110 -37.52 2.45 -12.75
C ASP A 110 -37.66 3.86 -13.31
N ALA A 111 -36.59 4.67 -13.23
CA ALA A 111 -36.57 6.04 -13.72
C ALA A 111 -36.86 6.11 -15.23
N ARG A 112 -36.26 5.22 -16.04
CA ARG A 112 -36.49 5.16 -17.50
C ARG A 112 -37.92 4.76 -17.89
N ARG A 113 -38.62 4.02 -17.03
CA ARG A 113 -39.97 3.51 -17.30
C ARG A 113 -41.08 4.27 -16.54
N GLY A 114 -40.71 5.21 -15.67
CA GLY A 114 -41.64 5.92 -14.82
C GLY A 114 -42.34 5.00 -13.81
N THR A 115 -41.64 3.94 -13.37
CA THR A 115 -42.11 2.99 -12.36
C THR A 115 -41.41 3.22 -11.03
N SER A 116 -41.87 2.54 -9.98
CA SER A 116 -41.36 2.68 -8.60
C SER A 116 -41.28 1.32 -7.89
N TYR A 117 -41.00 0.26 -8.64
CA TYR A 117 -40.96 -1.11 -8.10
C TYR A 117 -39.83 -1.29 -7.07
N PHE A 118 -38.74 -0.55 -7.21
CA PHE A 118 -37.53 -0.66 -6.42
C PHE A 118 -37.37 0.49 -5.43
N ASP A 119 -38.37 1.35 -5.24
CA ASP A 119 -38.34 2.39 -4.19
C ASP A 119 -37.99 1.78 -2.83
N GLY A 120 -37.01 2.40 -2.16
CA GLY A 120 -36.50 1.97 -0.86
C GLY A 120 -35.73 0.65 -0.87
N LEU A 121 -35.32 0.11 -2.03
CA LEU A 121 -34.48 -1.09 -2.11
C LEU A 121 -33.11 -0.83 -1.49
N GLU A 122 -32.75 -1.60 -0.47
CA GLU A 122 -31.40 -1.63 0.08
C GLU A 122 -30.54 -2.66 -0.67
N ALA A 123 -29.26 -2.36 -0.86
CA ALA A 123 -28.34 -3.29 -1.54
C ALA A 123 -28.31 -4.68 -0.86
N GLY A 124 -28.42 -4.74 0.47
CA GLY A 124 -28.45 -5.99 1.23
C GLY A 124 -29.65 -6.90 0.92
N GLU A 125 -30.74 -6.37 0.35
CA GLU A 125 -31.91 -7.17 -0.07
C GLU A 125 -31.67 -7.92 -1.39
N ILE A 126 -30.61 -7.56 -2.13
CA ILE A 126 -30.28 -8.16 -3.42
C ILE A 126 -29.48 -9.44 -3.17
N GLN A 127 -30.11 -10.57 -3.48
CA GLN A 127 -29.42 -11.85 -3.60
C GLN A 127 -28.82 -11.94 -5.01
N THR A 128 -27.49 -11.96 -5.09
CA THR A 128 -26.76 -12.08 -6.35
C THR A 128 -27.01 -13.46 -6.99
N GLY A 129 -27.12 -13.50 -8.32
CA GLY A 129 -27.47 -14.70 -9.09
C GLY A 129 -28.94 -14.72 -9.58
N GLU A 130 -29.18 -15.44 -10.67
CA GLU A 130 -30.47 -15.38 -11.40
C GLU A 130 -31.68 -15.76 -10.52
N ALA A 131 -31.56 -16.83 -9.72
CA ALA A 131 -32.63 -17.27 -8.83
C ALA A 131 -32.94 -16.25 -7.73
N GLY A 132 -31.92 -15.56 -7.21
CA GLY A 132 -32.07 -14.49 -6.22
C GLY A 132 -32.80 -13.28 -6.80
N LEU A 133 -32.38 -12.84 -7.99
CA LEU A 133 -33.01 -11.74 -8.73
C LEU A 133 -34.45 -12.07 -9.13
N ARG A 134 -34.72 -13.28 -9.63
CA ARG A 134 -36.10 -13.74 -9.93
C ARG A 134 -37.02 -13.60 -8.72
N ARG A 135 -36.58 -14.09 -7.56
CA ARG A 135 -37.34 -13.96 -6.30
C ARG A 135 -37.53 -12.51 -5.87
N LEU A 136 -36.51 -11.67 -6.03
CA LEU A 136 -36.63 -10.24 -5.75
C LEU A 136 -37.70 -9.60 -6.64
N PHE A 137 -37.65 -9.83 -7.94
CA PHE A 137 -38.58 -9.23 -8.89
C PHE A 137 -40.01 -9.74 -8.71
N GLU A 138 -40.18 -11.02 -8.35
CA GLU A 138 -41.47 -11.59 -7.94
C GLU A 138 -42.04 -10.89 -6.71
N ARG A 139 -41.22 -10.69 -5.66
CA ARG A 139 -41.65 -9.98 -4.45
C ARG A 139 -42.00 -8.52 -4.72
N ARG A 140 -41.31 -7.88 -5.66
CA ARG A 140 -41.59 -6.51 -6.10
C ARG A 140 -42.76 -6.41 -7.09
N GLY A 141 -43.38 -7.53 -7.49
CA GLY A 141 -44.60 -7.54 -8.28
C GLY A 141 -44.41 -7.29 -9.78
N LEU A 142 -43.22 -7.53 -10.32
CA LEU A 142 -42.97 -7.43 -11.76
C LEU A 142 -43.69 -8.57 -12.50
N ASP A 143 -44.28 -8.24 -13.66
CA ASP A 143 -44.89 -9.24 -14.53
C ASP A 143 -43.82 -10.15 -15.19
N HIS A 144 -44.25 -11.19 -15.91
CA HIS A 144 -43.31 -12.12 -16.52
C HIS A 144 -42.42 -11.48 -17.60
N ALA A 145 -42.95 -10.53 -18.38
CA ALA A 145 -42.21 -9.91 -19.48
C ALA A 145 -41.13 -8.96 -18.94
N ALA A 146 -41.49 -8.09 -18.00
CA ALA A 146 -40.56 -7.19 -17.32
C ALA A 146 -39.48 -7.96 -16.55
N ARG A 147 -39.84 -9.08 -15.90
CA ARG A 147 -38.86 -9.96 -15.23
C ARG A 147 -37.85 -10.52 -16.20
N ALA A 148 -38.29 -11.05 -17.35
CA ALA A 148 -37.40 -11.64 -18.33
C ALA A 148 -36.44 -10.61 -18.94
N GLU A 149 -36.95 -9.42 -19.28
CA GLU A 149 -36.14 -8.32 -19.80
C GLU A 149 -35.09 -7.85 -18.79
N LEU A 150 -35.51 -7.59 -17.54
CA LEU A 150 -34.63 -7.06 -16.50
C LEU A 150 -33.56 -8.06 -16.06
N LEU A 151 -33.86 -9.36 -16.10
CA LEU A 151 -32.85 -10.40 -15.84
C LEU A 151 -31.72 -10.35 -16.87
N VAL A 152 -32.03 -10.18 -18.15
CA VAL A 152 -31.03 -10.04 -19.22
C VAL A 152 -30.18 -8.78 -19.02
N GLU A 153 -30.80 -7.67 -18.62
CA GLU A 153 -30.08 -6.43 -18.35
C GLU A 153 -29.15 -6.54 -17.13
N CYS A 154 -29.62 -7.16 -16.04
CA CYS A 154 -28.80 -7.44 -14.85
C CYS A 154 -27.63 -8.37 -15.17
N GLU A 155 -27.86 -9.40 -15.99
CA GLU A 155 -26.82 -10.32 -16.42
C GLU A 155 -25.77 -9.60 -17.27
N ARG A 156 -26.19 -8.77 -18.23
CA ARG A 156 -25.26 -7.97 -19.04
C ARG A 156 -24.46 -7.00 -18.18
N PHE A 157 -25.10 -6.34 -17.22
CA PHE A 157 -24.43 -5.43 -16.30
C PHE A 157 -23.39 -6.14 -15.45
N ALA A 158 -23.74 -7.29 -14.84
CA ALA A 158 -22.86 -8.00 -13.89
C ALA A 158 -21.47 -8.37 -14.46
N TRP A 159 -21.32 -8.36 -15.79
CA TRP A 159 -20.09 -8.71 -16.49
C TRP A 159 -19.49 -7.56 -17.29
N SER A 160 -20.02 -6.34 -17.19
CA SER A 160 -19.38 -5.18 -17.80
C SER A 160 -18.08 -4.85 -17.03
N PRO A 161 -17.00 -4.40 -17.71
CA PRO A 161 -15.77 -3.99 -17.05
C PRO A 161 -16.00 -2.95 -15.93
N GLU A 162 -16.92 -2.02 -16.16
CA GLU A 162 -17.31 -0.96 -15.23
C GLU A 162 -17.98 -1.53 -13.98
N ALA A 163 -18.88 -2.52 -14.15
CA ALA A 163 -19.53 -3.19 -13.04
C ALA A 163 -18.54 -4.03 -12.22
N VAL A 164 -17.56 -4.68 -12.86
CA VAL A 164 -16.54 -5.47 -12.15
C VAL A 164 -15.63 -4.57 -11.31
N ILE A 165 -15.19 -3.43 -11.85
CA ILE A 165 -14.38 -2.45 -11.10
C ILE A 165 -15.21 -1.80 -9.99
N GLY A 166 -16.44 -1.39 -10.30
CA GLY A 166 -17.37 -0.82 -9.32
C GLY A 166 -17.74 -1.78 -8.20
N ALA A 167 -17.90 -3.07 -8.51
CA ALA A 167 -18.20 -4.12 -7.54
C ALA A 167 -17.06 -4.37 -6.56
N HIS A 168 -15.83 -3.92 -6.83
CA HIS A 168 -14.77 -4.01 -5.85
C HIS A 168 -14.80 -2.88 -4.81
N GLN A 169 -15.44 -1.75 -5.10
CA GLN A 169 -15.49 -0.59 -4.17
C GLN A 169 -16.05 -0.90 -2.77
N PRO A 170 -17.05 -1.78 -2.60
CA PRO A 170 -17.51 -2.17 -1.26
C PRO A 170 -16.51 -3.05 -0.51
N CYS A 171 -15.50 -3.60 -1.18
CA CYS A 171 -14.54 -4.56 -0.67
C CYS A 171 -13.10 -4.01 -0.62
N LEU A 172 -12.94 -2.67 -0.60
CA LEU A 172 -11.63 -2.00 -0.53
C LEU A 172 -10.74 -2.63 0.53
N GLY A 173 -9.45 -2.84 0.27
CA GLY A 173 -8.51 -3.43 1.23
C GLY A 173 -8.34 -4.94 1.08
N MET A 174 -9.33 -5.67 0.53
CA MET A 174 -9.20 -7.12 0.36
C MET A 174 -8.11 -7.47 -0.66
N LEU A 175 -8.08 -6.81 -1.83
CA LEU A 175 -7.04 -7.10 -2.82
C LEU A 175 -5.64 -6.75 -2.32
N GLU A 176 -5.52 -5.72 -1.48
CA GLU A 176 -4.28 -5.41 -0.78
C GLU A 176 -3.86 -6.53 0.17
N VAL A 177 -4.78 -7.09 0.95
CA VAL A 177 -4.53 -8.29 1.76
C VAL A 177 -4.05 -9.44 0.90
N LEU A 178 -4.73 -9.71 -0.22
CA LEU A 178 -4.39 -10.81 -1.11
C LEU A 178 -3.01 -10.61 -1.75
N ARG A 179 -2.72 -9.38 -2.19
CA ARG A 179 -1.41 -8.99 -2.71
C ARG A 179 -0.34 -9.21 -1.65
N TRP A 180 -0.58 -8.79 -0.41
CA TRP A 180 0.35 -9.02 0.71
C TRP A 180 0.63 -10.50 0.93
N MET A 181 -0.40 -11.35 0.86
CA MET A 181 -0.23 -12.80 0.97
C MET A 181 0.58 -13.39 -0.18
N GLN A 182 0.34 -12.96 -1.43
CA GLN A 182 1.11 -13.41 -2.59
C GLN A 182 2.58 -12.99 -2.55
N MET A 183 2.92 -11.96 -1.77
CA MET A 183 4.30 -11.55 -1.54
C MET A 183 4.99 -12.40 -0.46
N GLN A 184 4.24 -13.16 0.35
CA GLN A 184 4.83 -14.05 1.35
C GLN A 184 5.36 -15.33 0.69
N PRO A 185 6.59 -15.76 1.02
CA PRO A 185 7.17 -16.99 0.51
C PRO A 185 6.29 -18.21 0.82
N ARG A 186 5.96 -18.98 -0.22
CA ARG A 186 5.17 -20.24 -0.16
C ARG A 186 3.77 -20.08 0.45
N VAL A 187 3.21 -18.87 0.39
CA VAL A 187 1.81 -18.62 0.73
C VAL A 187 1.06 -18.33 -0.57
N PHE A 188 -0.03 -19.06 -0.76
CA PHE A 188 -0.83 -18.98 -1.97
C PHE A 188 -2.24 -18.50 -1.65
N VAL A 189 -2.68 -17.52 -2.42
CA VAL A 189 -4.08 -17.09 -2.46
C VAL A 189 -4.83 -18.00 -3.41
N VAL A 190 -5.92 -18.57 -2.92
CA VAL A 190 -6.77 -19.51 -3.64
C VAL A 190 -8.19 -18.96 -3.65
N LEU A 191 -8.83 -18.95 -4.81
CA LEU A 191 -10.21 -18.53 -4.94
C LEU A 191 -11.11 -19.77 -4.88
N ASN A 192 -12.01 -19.81 -3.91
CA ASN A 192 -12.93 -20.92 -3.67
C ASN A 192 -14.37 -20.40 -3.65
N SER A 193 -14.97 -20.31 -4.84
CA SER A 193 -16.22 -19.59 -5.01
C SER A 193 -17.41 -20.51 -5.28
N SER A 194 -18.58 -20.07 -4.78
CA SER A 194 -19.87 -20.70 -5.07
C SER A 194 -20.40 -20.42 -6.48
N ARG A 195 -19.76 -19.52 -7.24
CA ARG A 195 -20.11 -19.26 -8.66
C ARG A 195 -20.02 -20.53 -9.47
N SER A 196 -20.97 -20.75 -10.38
CA SER A 196 -20.99 -21.96 -11.21
C SER A 196 -19.77 -22.06 -12.12
N GLN A 197 -19.26 -23.29 -12.25
CA GLN A 197 -18.21 -23.67 -13.19
C GLN A 197 -18.60 -23.40 -14.65
N THR A 198 -19.88 -23.33 -14.99
CA THR A 198 -20.34 -22.96 -16.34
C THR A 198 -19.97 -21.52 -16.73
N ARG A 199 -19.68 -20.67 -15.74
CA ARG A 199 -19.33 -19.25 -15.91
C ARG A 199 -17.83 -18.98 -15.68
N ARG A 200 -17.00 -20.00 -15.91
CA ARG A 200 -15.58 -19.94 -15.57
C ARG A 200 -14.86 -18.85 -16.35
N ASP A 201 -15.12 -18.75 -17.64
CA ASP A 201 -14.36 -17.86 -18.51
C ASP A 201 -14.67 -16.39 -18.18
N GLU A 202 -15.94 -16.05 -17.97
CA GLU A 202 -16.36 -14.71 -17.56
C GLU A 202 -15.81 -14.34 -16.17
N THR A 203 -15.89 -15.27 -15.21
CA THR A 203 -15.37 -15.08 -13.86
C THR A 203 -13.86 -14.86 -13.87
N LEU A 204 -13.11 -15.68 -14.60
CA LEU A 204 -11.66 -15.53 -14.72
C LEU A 204 -11.27 -14.25 -15.44
N GLN A 205 -12.00 -13.84 -16.48
CA GLN A 205 -11.73 -12.59 -17.20
C GLN A 205 -11.93 -11.37 -16.29
N ALA A 206 -13.02 -11.34 -15.52
CA ALA A 206 -13.30 -10.29 -14.55
C ALA A 206 -12.19 -10.20 -13.50
N LEU A 207 -11.85 -11.33 -12.87
CA LEU A 207 -10.82 -11.41 -11.83
C LEU A 207 -9.43 -11.07 -12.37
N ARG A 208 -9.06 -11.51 -13.58
CA ARG A 208 -7.78 -11.14 -14.20
C ARG A 208 -7.69 -9.66 -14.49
N THR A 209 -8.78 -9.06 -14.95
CA THR A 209 -8.83 -7.61 -15.15
C THR A 209 -8.59 -6.92 -13.83
N LEU A 210 -9.31 -7.31 -12.78
CA LEU A 210 -9.12 -6.75 -11.44
C LEU A 210 -7.70 -6.99 -10.90
N CYS A 211 -7.19 -8.22 -10.88
CA CYS A 211 -5.85 -8.54 -10.40
C CYS A 211 -4.76 -7.76 -11.15
N ARG A 212 -4.87 -7.59 -12.48
CA ARG A 212 -3.92 -6.77 -13.25
C ARG A 212 -3.90 -5.31 -12.78
N HIS A 213 -5.06 -4.73 -12.47
CA HIS A 213 -5.15 -3.37 -11.93
C HIS A 213 -4.43 -3.22 -10.59
N TYR A 214 -4.33 -4.29 -9.79
CA TYR A 214 -3.65 -4.29 -8.49
C TYR A 214 -2.23 -4.88 -8.54
N GLY A 215 -1.70 -5.16 -9.73
CA GLY A 215 -0.37 -5.76 -9.92
C GLY A 215 -0.25 -7.19 -9.36
N MET A 216 -1.38 -7.90 -9.28
CA MET A 216 -1.47 -9.28 -8.80
C MET A 216 -1.54 -10.29 -9.94
N GLY A 217 -1.03 -11.50 -9.68
CA GLY A 217 -1.19 -12.65 -10.57
C GLY A 217 -2.38 -13.51 -10.16
N LEU A 218 -3.11 -14.05 -11.13
CA LEU A 218 -4.14 -15.07 -10.90
C LEU A 218 -3.79 -16.35 -11.67
N ALA A 219 -3.40 -17.39 -10.95
CA ALA A 219 -3.13 -18.70 -11.52
C ALA A 219 -4.43 -19.51 -11.60
N GLU A 220 -4.75 -20.06 -12.77
CA GLU A 220 -6.04 -20.75 -13.00
C GLU A 220 -6.21 -22.00 -12.13
N ASP A 221 -5.12 -22.68 -11.84
CA ASP A 221 -5.06 -23.87 -11.00
C ASP A 221 -5.36 -23.57 -9.52
N ARG A 222 -5.37 -22.28 -9.14
CA ARG A 222 -5.75 -21.74 -7.83
C ARG A 222 -7.18 -21.18 -7.80
N VAL A 223 -7.97 -21.41 -8.84
CA VAL A 223 -9.38 -20.99 -8.90
C VAL A 223 -10.28 -22.21 -8.99
N ARG A 224 -11.06 -22.42 -7.93
CA ARG A 224 -12.13 -23.40 -7.88
C ARG A 224 -13.48 -22.70 -7.89
N LEU A 225 -14.26 -23.03 -8.89
CA LEU A 225 -15.67 -22.66 -8.99
C LEU A 225 -16.53 -23.89 -8.68
N ASN A 226 -17.80 -23.64 -8.45
CA ASN A 226 -18.77 -24.64 -8.06
C ASN A 226 -19.06 -25.64 -9.21
N PRO A 227 -18.65 -26.92 -9.06
CA PRO A 227 -18.83 -27.93 -10.10
C PRO A 227 -20.26 -28.46 -10.18
N PHE A 228 -21.13 -28.13 -9.21
CA PHE A 228 -22.46 -28.71 -9.08
C PHE A 228 -23.57 -27.88 -9.78
N GLY A 229 -23.19 -26.76 -10.41
CA GLY A 229 -24.11 -25.90 -11.17
C GLY A 229 -24.81 -24.82 -10.33
N ASP A 230 -25.61 -24.00 -11.01
CA ASP A 230 -26.33 -22.89 -10.38
C ASP A 230 -27.39 -23.40 -9.37
N GLY A 231 -27.45 -22.78 -8.18
CA GLY A 231 -28.44 -23.10 -7.14
C GLY A 231 -28.13 -24.33 -6.28
N SER A 232 -26.95 -24.95 -6.43
CA SER A 232 -26.48 -25.98 -5.50
C SER A 232 -26.03 -25.38 -4.16
N ASP A 233 -25.97 -26.21 -3.12
CA ASP A 233 -25.43 -25.86 -1.80
C ASP A 233 -24.01 -25.28 -1.90
N GLY A 234 -23.88 -23.98 -1.65
CA GLY A 234 -22.62 -23.25 -1.70
C GLY A 234 -21.59 -23.76 -0.69
N VAL A 235 -22.03 -24.24 0.48
CA VAL A 235 -21.15 -24.82 1.49
C VAL A 235 -20.55 -26.11 0.99
N ARG A 236 -21.37 -26.98 0.39
CA ARG A 236 -20.88 -28.22 -0.24
C ARG A 236 -19.83 -27.94 -1.31
N SER A 237 -20.02 -26.91 -2.13
CA SER A 237 -19.03 -26.45 -3.11
C SER A 237 -17.73 -26.03 -2.43
N LYS A 238 -17.80 -25.17 -1.41
CA LYS A 238 -16.64 -24.65 -0.67
C LYS A 238 -15.84 -25.78 0.00
N LEU A 239 -16.50 -26.75 0.62
CA LEU A 239 -15.87 -27.94 1.22
C LEU A 239 -15.18 -28.81 0.17
N ALA A 240 -15.84 -29.07 -0.97
CA ALA A 240 -15.22 -29.80 -2.08
C ALA A 240 -13.99 -29.07 -2.65
N GLY A 241 -13.99 -27.74 -2.64
CA GLY A 241 -12.83 -26.93 -2.99
C GLY A 241 -11.67 -27.09 -2.02
N ILE A 242 -11.93 -27.06 -0.71
CA ILE A 242 -10.90 -27.27 0.33
C ILE A 242 -10.21 -28.63 0.14
N GLU A 243 -10.99 -29.70 -0.01
CA GLU A 243 -10.45 -31.06 -0.20
C GLU A 243 -9.70 -31.20 -1.54
N HIS A 244 -10.18 -30.55 -2.60
CA HIS A 244 -9.46 -30.50 -3.88
C HIS A 244 -8.06 -29.89 -3.72
N PHE A 245 -7.92 -28.77 -3.00
CA PHE A 245 -6.61 -28.14 -2.82
C PHE A 245 -5.70 -28.94 -1.87
N LYS A 246 -6.25 -29.54 -0.81
CA LYS A 246 -5.51 -30.50 0.04
C LYS A 246 -4.92 -31.65 -0.79
N SER A 247 -5.71 -32.22 -1.70
CA SER A 247 -5.26 -33.32 -2.57
C SER A 247 -4.12 -32.94 -3.53
N ARG A 248 -3.92 -31.63 -3.77
CA ARG A 248 -2.83 -31.08 -4.59
C ARG A 248 -1.59 -30.69 -3.78
N GLY A 249 -1.56 -30.99 -2.48
CA GLY A 249 -0.42 -30.69 -1.62
C GLY A 249 -0.45 -29.30 -0.99
N LEU A 250 -1.48 -28.49 -1.25
CA LEU A 250 -1.68 -27.24 -0.53
C LEU A 250 -2.19 -27.52 0.88
N VAL A 251 -1.73 -26.72 1.84
CA VAL A 251 -2.18 -26.78 3.23
C VAL A 251 -3.07 -25.57 3.51
N PRO A 252 -4.41 -25.73 3.53
CA PRO A 252 -5.30 -24.67 3.96
C PRO A 252 -4.93 -24.19 5.36
N ILE A 253 -4.84 -22.88 5.54
CA ILE A 253 -4.57 -22.25 6.84
C ILE A 253 -5.62 -21.18 7.18
N ALA A 254 -6.34 -20.67 6.18
CA ALA A 254 -7.45 -19.77 6.41
C ALA A 254 -8.50 -19.89 5.30
N VAL A 255 -9.76 -19.64 5.67
CA VAL A 255 -10.91 -19.48 4.79
C VAL A 255 -11.52 -18.11 5.09
N VAL A 256 -11.66 -17.28 4.06
CA VAL A 256 -12.21 -15.92 4.13
C VAL A 256 -13.49 -15.87 3.30
N ASP A 257 -14.57 -15.40 3.91
CA ASP A 257 -15.91 -15.47 3.33
C ASP A 257 -16.81 -14.38 3.91
N ASP A 258 -17.80 -13.90 3.18
CA ASP A 258 -18.79 -12.95 3.72
C ASP A 258 -20.00 -13.68 4.36
N ASP A 259 -20.18 -14.96 4.08
CA ASP A 259 -21.27 -15.77 4.61
C ASP A 259 -20.89 -16.41 5.97
N THR A 260 -21.45 -15.86 7.05
CA THR A 260 -21.24 -16.37 8.41
C THR A 260 -21.76 -17.80 8.59
N GLU A 261 -22.87 -18.16 7.94
CA GLU A 261 -23.42 -19.51 8.07
C GLU A 261 -22.50 -20.52 7.38
N ALA A 262 -22.00 -20.19 6.19
CA ALA A 262 -21.01 -21.00 5.50
C ALA A 262 -19.74 -21.19 6.33
N LEU A 263 -19.20 -20.11 6.93
CA LEU A 263 -18.02 -20.20 7.78
C LEU A 263 -18.23 -21.10 9.00
N VAL A 264 -19.39 -21.03 9.66
CA VAL A 264 -19.71 -21.89 10.81
C VAL A 264 -19.78 -23.37 10.39
N GLN A 265 -20.34 -23.66 9.22
CA GLN A 265 -20.40 -25.03 8.71
C GLN A 265 -19.03 -25.55 8.29
N ILE A 266 -18.20 -24.71 7.66
CA ILE A 266 -16.82 -25.03 7.30
C ILE A 266 -15.98 -25.29 8.56
N ASP A 267 -16.06 -24.42 9.57
CA ASP A 267 -15.36 -24.57 10.84
C ASP A 267 -15.70 -25.89 11.54
N ARG A 268 -16.99 -26.26 11.56
CA ARG A 268 -17.43 -27.56 12.10
C ARG A 268 -16.89 -28.75 11.30
N HIS A 269 -16.83 -28.64 9.98
CA HIS A 269 -16.31 -29.72 9.13
C HIS A 269 -14.80 -29.90 9.29
N LEU A 270 -14.08 -28.78 9.44
CA LEU A 270 -12.65 -28.72 9.65
C LEU A 270 -12.28 -28.82 11.14
N ALA A 271 -13.19 -29.23 12.01
CA ALA A 271 -12.95 -29.30 13.44
C ALA A 271 -11.74 -30.21 13.75
N GLY A 272 -10.66 -29.60 14.26
CA GLY A 272 -9.39 -30.27 14.53
C GLY A 272 -8.26 -29.90 13.57
N ASP A 273 -8.59 -29.34 12.41
CA ASP A 273 -7.62 -28.67 11.54
C ASP A 273 -7.30 -27.27 12.11
N ASP A 274 -6.04 -26.87 12.08
CA ASP A 274 -5.60 -25.53 12.49
C ASP A 274 -5.81 -24.53 11.33
N VAL A 275 -7.09 -24.32 10.97
CA VAL A 275 -7.56 -23.43 9.88
C VAL A 275 -8.37 -22.29 10.48
N LEU A 276 -8.05 -21.04 10.11
CA LEU A 276 -8.83 -19.88 10.52
C LEU A 276 -10.02 -19.63 9.59
N CYS A 277 -11.24 -19.69 10.12
CA CYS A 277 -12.43 -19.17 9.43
C CYS A 277 -12.61 -17.68 9.77
N LEU A 278 -12.56 -16.82 8.75
CA LEU A 278 -12.55 -15.36 8.89
C LEU A 278 -13.71 -14.74 8.09
N LEU A 279 -14.50 -13.89 8.75
CA LEU A 279 -15.52 -13.10 8.08
C LEU A 279 -14.88 -11.94 7.31
N ALA A 280 -15.15 -11.84 6.02
CA ALA A 280 -14.78 -10.71 5.19
C ALA A 280 -15.66 -9.51 5.55
N GLU A 281 -15.13 -8.63 6.39
CA GLU A 281 -15.76 -7.33 6.64
C GLU A 281 -15.16 -6.28 5.68
N PRO A 282 -16.00 -5.45 5.02
CA PRO A 282 -15.53 -4.28 4.31
C PRO A 282 -14.58 -3.47 5.17
N PHE A 283 -13.40 -3.14 4.64
CA PHE A 283 -12.57 -2.16 5.28
C PHE A 283 -13.30 -0.83 5.15
N GLY A 284 -13.85 -0.32 6.26
CA GLY A 284 -14.57 0.94 6.26
C GLY A 284 -13.78 2.06 5.55
N ARG A 285 -14.49 3.07 5.02
CA ARG A 285 -13.90 4.17 4.24
C ARG A 285 -12.59 4.67 4.90
N PRO A 286 -11.50 4.89 4.14
CA PRO A 286 -10.24 5.38 4.70
C PRO A 286 -10.49 6.59 5.60
N THR A 287 -10.01 6.50 6.85
CA THR A 287 -10.23 7.49 7.92
C THR A 287 -9.49 8.81 7.71
N THR A 288 -8.63 8.91 6.69
CA THR A 288 -7.92 10.12 6.33
C THR A 288 -8.73 10.90 5.31
N ALA A 289 -8.84 12.22 5.48
CA ALA A 289 -9.37 13.16 4.49
C ALA A 289 -8.54 13.22 3.18
N LEU A 290 -7.67 12.24 2.96
CA LEU A 290 -6.99 11.98 1.72
C LEU A 290 -7.96 11.11 0.92
N THR A 291 -8.66 11.73 -0.02
CA THR A 291 -9.49 11.00 -0.98
C THR A 291 -8.62 9.89 -1.57
N PRO A 292 -9.04 8.61 -1.49
CA PRO A 292 -8.35 7.56 -2.22
C PRO A 292 -8.24 8.02 -3.67
N ARG A 293 -7.11 7.70 -4.30
CA ARG A 293 -6.82 8.06 -5.68
C ARG A 293 -7.80 7.32 -6.61
N VAL A 294 -8.98 7.89 -6.73
CA VAL A 294 -10.03 7.53 -7.66
C VAL A 294 -10.21 8.77 -8.51
N CYS A 295 -9.71 8.73 -9.73
CA CYS A 295 -9.99 9.79 -10.69
C CYS A 295 -11.44 9.62 -11.10
N VAL A 296 -12.32 10.49 -10.60
CA VAL A 296 -13.66 10.64 -11.15
C VAL A 296 -13.48 11.48 -12.42
N THR A 297 -13.72 10.92 -13.60
CA THR A 297 -13.76 11.70 -14.84
C THR A 297 -14.94 12.69 -14.79
N GLU A 298 -14.96 13.70 -15.66
CA GLU A 298 -16.10 14.65 -15.75
C GLU A 298 -17.46 13.95 -16.03
N GLU A 299 -17.43 12.68 -16.44
CA GLU A 299 -18.58 11.81 -16.70
C GLU A 299 -18.96 10.90 -15.51
N GLY A 300 -18.27 11.02 -14.37
CA GLY A 300 -18.56 10.26 -13.16
C GLY A 300 -17.93 8.86 -13.10
N GLU A 301 -17.07 8.51 -14.05
CA GLU A 301 -16.39 7.21 -14.06
C GLU A 301 -15.20 7.22 -13.08
N ASN A 302 -15.19 6.25 -12.17
CA ASN A 302 -14.09 6.02 -11.25
C ASN A 302 -12.96 5.29 -12.00
N VAL A 303 -11.99 6.03 -12.54
CA VAL A 303 -10.76 5.47 -13.10
C VAL A 303 -9.77 5.22 -11.96
N PRO A 304 -9.36 3.95 -11.71
CA PRO A 304 -8.34 3.65 -10.72
C PRO A 304 -6.99 4.23 -11.15
N VAL A 305 -6.24 4.80 -10.20
CA VAL A 305 -4.88 5.24 -10.45
C VAL A 305 -3.93 4.04 -10.56
N ASP A 306 -2.84 4.19 -11.31
CA ASP A 306 -1.75 3.22 -11.44
C ASP A 306 -1.46 2.50 -10.12
N ALA A 307 -1.30 1.17 -10.19
CA ALA A 307 -1.09 0.32 -9.03
C ALA A 307 0.06 0.86 -8.16
N VAL A 308 -0.18 1.02 -6.86
CA VAL A 308 0.83 1.40 -5.87
C VAL A 308 2.05 0.49 -6.01
N SER A 309 3.23 1.08 -6.28
CA SER A 309 4.47 0.32 -6.43
C SER A 309 4.93 -0.19 -5.07
N ILE A 310 5.34 -1.45 -4.99
CA ILE A 310 5.82 -2.05 -3.74
C ILE A 310 7.34 -2.18 -3.78
N LEU A 311 7.95 -1.79 -2.67
CA LEU A 311 9.36 -1.95 -2.42
C LEU A 311 9.58 -2.84 -1.19
N TRP A 312 10.40 -3.88 -1.36
CA TRP A 312 10.88 -4.73 -0.28
C TRP A 312 12.01 -4.02 0.47
N ASP A 313 11.80 -3.68 1.73
CA ASP A 313 12.84 -3.06 2.56
C ASP A 313 13.69 -4.10 3.30
N GLY A 314 15.01 -3.87 3.37
CA GLY A 314 15.92 -4.65 4.21
C GLY A 314 16.60 -5.86 3.57
N LEU A 315 16.75 -5.92 2.25
CA LEU A 315 17.51 -6.99 1.58
C LEU A 315 19.00 -6.92 1.97
N ALA A 316 19.55 -8.01 2.49
CA ALA A 316 20.95 -8.02 2.93
C ALA A 316 21.71 -9.35 2.79
N THR A 317 21.05 -10.48 2.64
CA THR A 317 21.67 -11.82 2.59
C THR A 317 21.18 -12.58 1.35
N MET A 318 21.85 -13.70 1.04
CA MET A 318 21.42 -14.59 -0.04
C MET A 318 20.00 -15.13 0.18
N ASP A 319 19.67 -15.49 1.44
CA ASP A 319 18.33 -15.92 1.80
C ASP A 319 17.28 -14.85 1.45
N ASP A 320 17.54 -13.56 1.73
CA ASP A 320 16.57 -12.51 1.37
C ASP A 320 16.46 -12.34 -0.14
N LEU A 321 17.55 -12.54 -0.88
CA LEU A 321 17.56 -12.44 -2.33
C LEU A 321 16.76 -13.58 -2.97
N GLU A 322 16.86 -14.81 -2.44
CA GLU A 322 16.04 -15.95 -2.86
C GLU A 322 14.55 -15.71 -2.57
N LEU A 323 14.23 -15.24 -1.35
CA LEU A 323 12.85 -14.90 -0.97
C LEU A 323 12.29 -13.76 -1.82
N PHE A 324 13.09 -12.72 -2.07
CA PHE A 324 12.73 -11.62 -2.96
C PHE A 324 12.49 -12.11 -4.38
N GLY A 325 13.38 -12.96 -4.92
CA GLY A 325 13.24 -13.54 -6.26
C GLY A 325 11.94 -14.32 -6.44
N ALA A 326 11.52 -15.06 -5.41
CA ALA A 326 10.24 -15.78 -5.38
C ALA A 326 9.02 -14.85 -5.24
N ALA A 327 9.16 -13.70 -4.58
CA ALA A 327 8.08 -12.74 -4.41
C ALA A 327 7.84 -11.91 -5.69
N ASN A 328 6.59 -11.58 -5.99
CA ASN A 328 6.24 -10.71 -7.13
C ASN A 328 6.36 -9.22 -6.77
N VAL A 329 7.56 -8.78 -6.38
CA VAL A 329 7.84 -7.40 -5.95
C VAL A 329 8.83 -6.74 -6.92
N PRO A 330 8.52 -5.56 -7.49
CA PRO A 330 9.34 -4.96 -8.54
C PRO A 330 10.64 -4.32 -8.03
N TRP A 331 10.70 -3.91 -6.76
CA TRP A 331 11.83 -3.20 -6.18
C TRP A 331 12.26 -3.80 -4.83
N ALA A 332 13.55 -3.77 -4.55
CA ALA A 332 14.09 -3.98 -3.21
C ALA A 332 15.00 -2.83 -2.78
N GLN A 333 15.19 -2.66 -1.47
CA GLN A 333 16.18 -1.75 -0.90
C GLN A 333 17.25 -2.53 -0.15
N ALA A 334 18.51 -2.15 -0.38
CA ALA A 334 19.68 -2.66 0.31
C ALA A 334 20.52 -1.50 0.85
N THR A 335 21.01 -1.64 2.10
CA THR A 335 21.99 -0.72 2.67
C THR A 335 23.38 -1.23 2.37
N ILE A 336 24.18 -0.39 1.70
CA ILE A 336 25.54 -0.69 1.28
C ILE A 336 26.52 0.01 2.21
N VAL A 337 27.51 -0.76 2.67
CA VAL A 337 28.66 -0.27 3.42
C VAL A 337 29.95 -0.55 2.66
N ARG A 338 30.96 0.25 2.99
CA ARG A 338 32.32 0.04 2.52
C ARG A 338 33.16 -0.46 3.67
N ASP A 339 33.91 -1.53 3.43
CA ASP A 339 34.87 -2.03 4.40
C ASP A 339 36.19 -1.22 4.38
N THR A 340 37.14 -1.64 5.21
CA THR A 340 38.48 -1.01 5.31
C THR A 340 39.35 -1.21 4.06
N CYS A 341 39.07 -2.25 3.26
CA CYS A 341 39.75 -2.52 2.00
C CYS A 341 39.09 -1.79 0.81
N GLY A 342 37.96 -1.12 1.03
CA GLY A 342 37.19 -0.45 -0.01
C GLY A 342 36.19 -1.35 -0.73
N GLN A 343 36.01 -2.60 -0.30
CA GLN A 343 34.99 -3.49 -0.85
C GLN A 343 33.59 -3.06 -0.38
N LEU A 344 32.62 -3.25 -1.25
CA LEU A 344 31.23 -2.88 -0.99
C LEU A 344 30.42 -4.14 -0.70
N SER A 345 29.63 -4.09 0.36
CA SER A 345 28.72 -5.19 0.73
C SER A 345 27.45 -4.65 1.37
N THR A 346 26.43 -5.50 1.44
CA THR A 346 25.21 -5.21 2.20
C THR A 346 25.46 -5.32 3.71
N VAL A 347 24.59 -4.68 4.51
CA VAL A 347 24.61 -4.79 5.98
C VAL A 347 23.58 -5.82 6.46
N PRO A 348 23.97 -7.06 6.77
CA PRO A 348 23.07 -8.06 7.33
C PRO A 348 22.78 -7.79 8.81
N VAL A 349 21.63 -8.26 9.28
CA VAL A 349 21.34 -8.35 10.73
C VAL A 349 22.05 -9.57 11.32
N ASP A 350 21.99 -10.70 10.61
CA ASP A 350 22.64 -11.96 10.96
C ASP A 350 23.29 -12.58 9.72
N GLY A 351 24.50 -13.15 9.86
CA GLY A 351 25.21 -13.84 8.77
C GLY A 351 26.10 -12.93 7.91
N PRO A 352 26.70 -13.48 6.82
CA PRO A 352 27.51 -12.69 5.89
C PRO A 352 26.63 -11.82 4.98
N GLY A 353 27.09 -10.60 4.72
CA GLY A 353 26.47 -9.73 3.72
C GLY A 353 26.77 -10.22 2.31
N LEU A 354 25.96 -9.80 1.35
CA LEU A 354 26.20 -9.98 -0.08
C LEU A 354 27.26 -9.00 -0.55
N GLU A 355 28.19 -9.48 -1.38
CA GLU A 355 29.08 -8.58 -2.11
C GLU A 355 28.26 -7.75 -3.11
N PHE A 356 28.67 -6.50 -3.33
CA PHE A 356 27.91 -5.58 -4.18
C PHE A 356 27.80 -6.09 -5.62
N GLU A 357 28.86 -6.67 -6.16
CA GLU A 357 28.90 -7.24 -7.51
C GLU A 357 27.95 -8.45 -7.64
N GLU A 358 27.87 -9.30 -6.63
CA GLU A 358 26.90 -10.41 -6.57
C GLU A 358 25.46 -9.89 -6.54
N LEU A 359 25.20 -8.87 -5.72
CA LEU A 359 23.90 -8.21 -5.64
C LEU A 359 23.48 -7.65 -7.00
N ILE A 360 24.34 -6.88 -7.66
CA ILE A 360 24.05 -6.31 -8.98
C ILE A 360 23.84 -7.41 -10.03
N GLY A 361 24.67 -8.45 -10.01
CA GLY A 361 24.53 -9.60 -10.91
C GLY A 361 23.19 -10.31 -10.76
N ALA A 362 22.73 -10.50 -9.53
CA ALA A 362 21.43 -11.10 -9.25
C ALA A 362 20.26 -10.21 -9.73
N PHE A 363 20.31 -8.91 -9.45
CA PHE A 363 19.26 -7.98 -9.89
C PHE A 363 19.21 -7.84 -11.42
N ALA A 364 20.35 -7.96 -12.10
CA ALA A 364 20.41 -7.98 -13.56
C ALA A 364 19.65 -9.20 -14.13
N GLN A 365 19.82 -10.38 -13.51
CA GLN A 365 19.11 -11.61 -13.90
C GLN A 365 17.61 -11.54 -13.60
N LEU A 366 17.24 -11.00 -12.43
CA LEU A 366 15.84 -10.84 -12.03
C LEU A 366 15.09 -9.80 -12.87
N GLY A 367 15.81 -8.85 -13.47
CA GLY A 367 15.23 -7.76 -14.25
C GLY A 367 14.45 -6.75 -13.40
N ARG A 368 14.80 -6.61 -12.12
CA ARG A 368 14.09 -5.80 -11.12
C ARG A 368 14.88 -4.58 -10.68
N GLY A 369 14.20 -3.65 -10.01
CA GLY A 369 14.79 -2.41 -9.51
C GLY A 369 15.47 -2.57 -8.15
N LEU A 370 16.57 -1.86 -7.95
CA LEU A 370 17.33 -1.83 -6.71
C LEU A 370 17.45 -0.39 -6.19
N ARG A 371 17.04 -0.19 -4.95
CA ARG A 371 17.28 1.05 -4.21
C ARG A 371 18.45 0.85 -3.25
N LEU A 372 19.36 1.81 -3.25
CA LEU A 372 20.56 1.78 -2.45
C LEU A 372 20.51 2.86 -1.37
N SER A 373 20.76 2.47 -0.13
CA SER A 373 21.09 3.39 0.97
C SER A 373 22.57 3.24 1.34
N PHE A 374 23.18 4.32 1.82
CA PHE A 374 24.61 4.32 2.14
C PHE A 374 24.82 5.01 3.49
N GLU A 375 25.84 4.60 4.23
CA GLU A 375 26.25 5.29 5.48
C GLU A 375 27.21 6.45 5.20
N GLU A 376 27.97 6.40 4.10
CA GLU A 376 28.96 7.42 3.74
C GLU A 376 28.93 7.80 2.25
N PRO A 377 29.23 9.07 1.89
CA PRO A 377 29.19 9.53 0.49
C PRO A 377 30.18 8.79 -0.44
N ALA A 378 31.32 8.36 0.10
CA ALA A 378 32.34 7.68 -0.67
C ALA A 378 31.90 6.27 -1.12
N ALA A 379 31.11 5.56 -0.29
CA ALA A 379 30.48 4.29 -0.68
C ALA A 379 29.49 4.51 -1.82
N ALA A 380 28.68 5.58 -1.76
CA ALA A 380 27.74 5.93 -2.81
C ALA A 380 28.42 6.18 -4.16
N SER A 381 29.44 7.05 -4.22
CA SER A 381 30.15 7.32 -5.47
C SER A 381 30.81 6.07 -6.06
N ARG A 382 31.36 5.18 -5.22
CA ARG A 382 31.98 3.92 -5.67
C ARG A 382 30.93 2.94 -6.20
N ALA A 383 29.82 2.77 -5.50
CA ALA A 383 28.73 1.89 -5.90
C ALA A 383 28.12 2.33 -7.24
N LEU A 384 27.81 3.63 -7.38
CA LEU A 384 27.28 4.19 -8.63
C LEU A 384 28.28 4.09 -9.78
N GLY A 385 29.58 4.31 -9.52
CA GLY A 385 30.63 4.07 -10.52
C GLY A 385 30.67 2.60 -10.97
N SER A 386 30.50 1.67 -10.03
CA SER A 386 30.48 0.22 -10.31
C SER A 386 29.25 -0.19 -11.11
N ILE A 387 28.07 0.38 -10.82
CA ILE A 387 26.84 0.21 -11.62
C ILE A 387 27.07 0.61 -13.08
N GLY A 388 27.71 1.77 -13.30
CA GLY A 388 28.06 2.23 -14.65
C GLY A 388 29.01 1.29 -15.38
N LEU A 389 30.04 0.77 -14.69
CA LEU A 389 30.98 -0.20 -15.25
C LEU A 389 30.33 -1.55 -15.59
N LEU A 390 29.43 -2.02 -14.73
CA LEU A 390 28.66 -3.25 -14.91
C LEU A 390 27.49 -3.09 -15.91
N ARG A 391 27.25 -1.86 -16.41
CA ARG A 391 26.14 -1.52 -17.33
C ARG A 391 24.77 -1.93 -16.80
N PHE A 392 24.58 -1.85 -15.49
CA PHE A 392 23.27 -2.09 -14.90
C PHE A 392 22.31 -0.94 -15.28
N PRO A 393 21.05 -1.20 -15.67
CA PRO A 393 20.16 -0.16 -16.19
C PRO A 393 19.85 0.91 -15.14
N TRP A 394 20.11 2.17 -15.46
CA TRP A 394 19.97 3.29 -14.54
C TRP A 394 18.52 3.55 -14.10
N GLU A 395 17.55 3.28 -14.98
CA GLU A 395 16.13 3.35 -14.67
C GLU A 395 15.68 2.33 -13.60
N ARG A 396 16.54 1.36 -13.28
CA ARG A 396 16.36 0.37 -12.23
C ARG A 396 17.17 0.67 -10.97
N VAL A 397 17.76 1.86 -10.87
CA VAL A 397 18.56 2.30 -9.73
C VAL A 397 17.92 3.51 -9.06
N SER A 398 17.77 3.45 -7.75
CA SER A 398 17.37 4.58 -6.92
C SER A 398 18.31 4.71 -5.72
N VAL A 399 18.49 5.93 -5.21
CA VAL A 399 19.27 6.19 -4.00
C VAL A 399 18.35 6.76 -2.92
N ARG A 400 18.46 6.24 -1.69
CA ARG A 400 17.76 6.77 -0.52
C ARG A 400 18.71 7.54 0.37
N LEU A 401 18.33 8.77 0.69
CA LEU A 401 19.02 9.62 1.66
C LEU A 401 18.19 9.79 2.93
N ARG A 402 18.87 9.69 4.06
CA ARG A 402 18.32 10.07 5.37
C ARG A 402 18.33 11.58 5.53
N SER A 403 17.53 12.09 6.48
CA SER A 403 17.47 13.53 6.75
C SER A 403 18.81 14.14 7.18
N ASP A 404 19.67 13.38 7.88
CA ASP A 404 21.02 13.81 8.29
C ASP A 404 22.03 13.83 7.13
N GLN A 405 21.66 13.28 5.98
CA GLN A 405 22.49 13.22 4.77
C GLN A 405 22.16 14.32 3.76
N LEU A 406 21.22 15.22 4.07
CA LEU A 406 20.84 16.34 3.20
C LEU A 406 21.86 17.49 3.29
N THR A 407 23.10 17.20 2.89
CA THR A 407 24.22 18.15 2.88
C THR A 407 24.77 18.33 1.47
N ASP A 408 25.42 19.46 1.20
CA ASP A 408 26.01 19.73 -0.11
C ASP A 408 27.03 18.64 -0.50
N GLN A 409 27.79 18.10 0.46
CA GLN A 409 28.73 17.01 0.22
C GLN A 409 28.06 15.76 -0.38
N TRP A 410 26.85 15.40 0.07
CA TRP A 410 26.12 14.26 -0.50
C TRP A 410 25.62 14.57 -1.91
N PHE A 411 25.05 15.76 -2.12
CA PHE A 411 24.59 16.16 -3.45
C PHE A 411 25.74 16.28 -4.45
N GLU A 412 26.89 16.85 -4.08
CA GLU A 412 28.09 16.90 -4.93
C GLU A 412 28.58 15.51 -5.35
N ARG A 413 28.46 14.51 -4.47
CA ARG A 413 28.87 13.13 -4.75
C ARG A 413 27.89 12.37 -5.65
N LEU A 414 26.62 12.78 -5.65
CA LEU A 414 25.56 12.22 -6.47
C LEU A 414 25.35 13.01 -7.78
N ASP A 415 25.78 14.26 -7.84
CA ASP A 415 25.59 15.18 -8.97
C ASP A 415 25.97 14.55 -10.33
N PRO A 416 27.11 13.82 -10.47
CA PRO A 416 27.46 13.17 -11.73
C PRO A 416 26.43 12.14 -12.24
N TYR A 417 25.56 11.65 -11.34
CA TYR A 417 24.56 10.62 -11.60
C TYR A 417 23.13 11.14 -11.47
N SER A 418 22.93 12.42 -11.13
CA SER A 418 21.63 13.02 -10.79
C SER A 418 20.60 12.95 -11.92
N ALA A 419 21.06 12.99 -13.18
CA ALA A 419 20.20 12.84 -14.35
C ALA A 419 19.79 11.39 -14.65
N GLN A 420 20.45 10.41 -14.03
CA GLN A 420 20.29 8.98 -14.31
C GLN A 420 19.61 8.23 -13.16
N VAL A 421 19.77 8.70 -11.92
CA VAL A 421 19.34 8.00 -10.71
C VAL A 421 18.26 8.79 -9.99
N ALA A 422 17.14 8.12 -9.68
CA ALA A 422 16.09 8.71 -8.88
C ALA A 422 16.49 8.77 -7.39
N ILE A 423 16.47 9.97 -6.80
CA ILE A 423 16.76 10.19 -5.38
C ILE A 423 15.46 10.22 -4.57
N ALA A 424 15.41 9.42 -3.52
CA ALA A 424 14.37 9.41 -2.51
C ALA A 424 14.93 9.94 -1.17
N VAL A 425 14.14 10.72 -0.44
CA VAL A 425 14.55 11.34 0.83
C VAL A 425 13.57 11.00 1.95
N ASP A 426 14.08 10.67 3.13
CA ASP A 426 13.28 10.54 4.34
C ASP A 426 12.70 11.91 4.76
N GLY A 427 11.38 12.07 4.67
CA GLY A 427 10.68 13.33 4.91
C GLY A 427 10.17 13.53 6.34
N ALA A 428 10.45 12.61 7.27
CA ALA A 428 9.91 12.66 8.63
C ALA A 428 10.28 13.97 9.38
N PHE A 429 11.40 14.60 9.04
CA PHE A 429 11.82 15.88 9.61
C PHE A 429 10.91 17.07 9.23
N LEU A 430 10.07 16.93 8.20
CA LEU A 430 9.11 17.95 7.79
C LEU A 430 7.84 17.96 8.67
N ALA A 431 7.53 16.85 9.34
CA ALA A 431 6.28 16.70 10.09
C ALA A 431 6.06 17.78 11.16
N PRO A 432 7.06 18.10 12.02
CA PRO A 432 6.90 19.17 13.01
C PRO A 432 6.63 20.55 12.40
N LEU A 433 7.04 20.80 11.16
CA LEU A 433 6.91 22.09 10.48
C LEU A 433 5.55 22.26 9.80
N CYS A 434 4.83 21.18 9.51
CA CYS A 434 3.58 21.26 8.75
C CYS A 434 2.48 22.08 9.43
N SER A 435 2.35 21.98 10.75
CA SER A 435 1.36 22.76 11.49
C SER A 435 1.84 24.17 11.84
N LEU A 436 3.15 24.40 11.84
CA LEU A 436 3.76 25.66 12.30
C LEU A 436 4.09 26.61 11.16
N ALA A 437 4.55 26.08 10.02
CA ALA A 437 5.06 26.86 8.88
C ALA A 437 4.93 26.05 7.56
N PRO A 438 3.71 25.84 7.04
CA PRO A 438 3.49 25.06 5.81
C PRO A 438 4.21 25.66 4.58
N ASP A 439 4.36 26.99 4.50
CA ASP A 439 5.09 27.65 3.41
C ASP A 439 6.59 27.32 3.42
N LEU A 440 7.16 27.09 4.61
CA LEU A 440 8.55 26.65 4.75
C LEU A 440 8.70 25.20 4.29
N VAL A 441 7.72 24.34 4.57
CA VAL A 441 7.69 22.96 4.07
C VAL A 441 7.60 22.94 2.55
N ALA A 442 6.69 23.72 1.95
CA ALA A 442 6.60 23.84 0.49
C ALA A 442 7.91 24.34 -0.14
N SER A 443 8.54 25.36 0.47
CA SER A 443 9.83 25.88 0.02
C SER A 443 10.96 24.84 0.12
N ALA A 444 10.97 24.04 1.20
CA ALA A 444 11.95 22.97 1.38
C ALA A 444 11.76 21.85 0.34
N LEU A 445 10.52 21.44 0.06
CA LEU A 445 10.19 20.45 -0.97
C LEU A 445 10.60 20.92 -2.37
N LEU A 446 10.35 22.19 -2.70
CA LEU A 446 10.78 22.79 -3.96
C LEU A 446 12.30 22.71 -4.13
N ARG A 447 13.07 23.08 -3.09
CA ARG A 447 14.54 23.02 -3.10
C ARG A 447 15.06 21.58 -3.23
N LEU A 448 14.42 20.62 -2.56
CA LEU A 448 14.78 19.20 -2.71
C LEU A 448 14.57 18.75 -4.16
N ARG A 449 13.45 19.14 -4.77
CA ARG A 449 13.17 18.85 -6.20
C ARG A 449 14.22 19.47 -7.12
N GLU A 450 14.61 20.73 -6.89
CA GLU A 450 15.68 21.40 -7.66
C GLU A 450 17.04 20.70 -7.53
N LYS A 451 17.27 19.99 -6.42
CA LYS A 451 18.45 19.15 -6.20
C LYS A 451 18.31 17.72 -6.78
N GLY A 452 17.27 17.47 -7.59
CA GLY A 452 17.06 16.17 -8.25
C GLY A 452 16.35 15.12 -7.40
N VAL A 453 15.81 15.48 -6.23
CA VAL A 453 14.96 14.57 -5.46
C VAL A 453 13.66 14.34 -6.22
N ALA A 454 13.29 13.08 -6.41
CA ALA A 454 12.06 12.68 -7.09
C ALA A 454 10.97 12.25 -6.11
N ARG A 455 11.36 11.79 -4.91
CA ARG A 455 10.45 11.11 -3.99
C ARG A 455 10.70 11.45 -2.52
N ILE A 456 9.62 11.60 -1.76
CA ILE A 456 9.65 11.77 -0.30
C ILE A 456 9.07 10.53 0.37
N VAL A 457 9.84 9.96 1.31
CA VAL A 457 9.43 8.79 2.10
C VAL A 457 8.94 9.25 3.46
N LEU A 458 7.68 8.95 3.80
CA LEU A 458 7.07 9.26 5.10
C LEU A 458 6.70 7.98 5.85
N PRO A 459 6.79 7.95 7.18
CA PRO A 459 6.22 6.86 7.96
C PRO A 459 4.69 6.80 7.76
N SER A 460 4.13 5.62 7.47
CA SER A 460 2.68 5.47 7.24
C SER A 460 1.82 5.85 8.44
N GLY A 461 2.35 5.70 9.65
CA GLY A 461 1.69 6.08 10.91
C GLY A 461 1.91 7.53 11.37
N ALA A 462 2.51 8.39 10.54
CA ALA A 462 2.74 9.79 10.90
C ALA A 462 1.41 10.54 11.09
N VAL A 463 1.26 11.24 12.22
CA VAL A 463 0.03 11.99 12.56
C VAL A 463 -0.22 13.11 11.54
N GLU A 464 0.84 13.69 11.02
CA GLU A 464 0.85 14.81 10.09
C GLU A 464 0.70 14.37 8.63
N LEU A 465 0.54 13.07 8.35
CA LEU A 465 0.49 12.53 6.99
C LEU A 465 -0.61 13.21 6.15
N ALA A 466 -1.78 13.47 6.74
CA ALA A 466 -2.88 14.15 6.07
C ALA A 466 -2.54 15.58 5.61
N ALA A 467 -1.63 16.26 6.31
CA ALA A 467 -1.16 17.60 5.96
C ALA A 467 0.06 17.57 5.03
N LEU A 468 0.97 16.61 5.21
CA LEU A 468 2.20 16.48 4.42
C LEU A 468 1.93 15.95 2.99
N ALA A 469 1.09 14.92 2.86
CA ALA A 469 0.88 14.24 1.58
C ALA A 469 0.42 15.18 0.44
N PRO A 470 -0.52 16.11 0.66
CA PRO A 470 -0.90 17.09 -0.36
C PRO A 470 0.24 18.04 -0.74
N LEU A 471 1.07 18.47 0.22
CA LEU A 471 2.18 19.38 -0.03
C LEU A 471 3.29 18.72 -0.86
N VAL A 472 3.61 17.45 -0.57
CA VAL A 472 4.57 16.65 -1.37
C VAL A 472 4.11 16.58 -2.82
N ARG A 473 2.85 16.20 -3.05
CA ARG A 473 2.28 16.08 -4.40
C ARG A 473 2.17 17.41 -5.13
N ALA A 474 1.74 18.48 -4.44
CA ALA A 474 1.67 19.82 -5.01
C ALA A 474 3.05 20.36 -5.41
N SER A 475 4.12 19.87 -4.77
CA SER A 475 5.50 20.17 -5.13
C SER A 475 6.00 19.36 -6.32
N GLY A 476 5.19 18.46 -6.91
CA GLY A 476 5.56 17.61 -8.04
C GLY A 476 6.51 16.46 -7.65
N LEU A 477 6.55 16.09 -6.37
CA LEU A 477 7.31 14.95 -5.86
C LEU A 477 6.38 13.76 -5.64
N GLU A 478 6.93 12.55 -5.80
CA GLU A 478 6.22 11.32 -5.47
C GLU A 478 6.19 11.10 -3.95
N LEU A 479 5.10 10.55 -3.46
CA LEU A 479 4.94 10.12 -2.07
C LEU A 479 5.17 8.61 -1.96
N GLU A 480 6.03 8.24 -1.02
CA GLU A 480 6.17 6.86 -0.57
C GLU A 480 5.86 6.73 0.92
N LEU A 481 5.15 5.67 1.29
CA LEU A 481 4.88 5.35 2.69
C LEU A 481 5.70 4.16 3.14
N ALA A 482 6.56 4.39 4.15
CA ALA A 482 7.31 3.34 4.82
C ALA A 482 6.48 2.74 5.96
N THR A 483 6.35 1.42 5.97
CA THR A 483 5.57 0.66 6.95
C THR A 483 6.49 -0.16 7.86
N SER A 484 6.08 -0.37 9.12
CA SER A 484 6.84 -1.14 10.10
C SER A 484 6.80 -2.66 9.92
N GLY A 485 6.31 -3.16 8.79
CA GLY A 485 5.99 -4.58 8.55
C GLY A 485 4.57 -4.95 8.99
N GLY A 486 4.14 -6.16 8.63
CA GLY A 486 2.81 -6.70 8.91
C GLY A 486 1.71 -6.22 7.93
N ILE A 487 0.62 -6.99 7.88
CA ILE A 487 -0.45 -6.76 6.89
C ILE A 487 -1.31 -5.52 7.17
N ALA A 488 -1.64 -5.22 8.45
CA ALA A 488 -2.49 -4.07 8.77
C ALA A 488 -1.83 -2.72 8.44
N PRO A 489 -0.58 -2.44 8.88
CA PRO A 489 0.12 -1.22 8.47
C PRO A 489 0.34 -1.11 6.96
N TYR A 490 0.50 -2.25 6.27
CA TYR A 490 0.57 -2.31 4.81
C TYR A 490 -0.74 -1.88 4.15
N VAL A 491 -1.86 -2.50 4.50
CA VAL A 491 -3.17 -2.19 3.92
C VAL A 491 -3.53 -0.73 4.19
N ASP A 492 -3.31 -0.24 5.42
CA ASP A 492 -3.54 1.18 5.76
C ASP A 492 -2.71 2.13 4.88
N ALA A 493 -1.44 1.80 4.62
CA ALA A 493 -0.58 2.62 3.77
C ALA A 493 -1.02 2.60 2.30
N VAL A 494 -1.39 1.43 1.75
CA VAL A 494 -1.83 1.34 0.35
C VAL A 494 -3.15 2.09 0.14
N LEU A 495 -4.08 2.02 1.08
CA LEU A 495 -5.36 2.72 0.99
C LEU A 495 -5.24 4.25 1.05
N VAL A 496 -4.10 4.80 1.48
CA VAL A 496 -3.80 6.24 1.33
C VAL A 496 -3.53 6.63 -0.13
N GLY A 497 -3.27 5.65 -1.01
CA GLY A 497 -2.96 5.84 -2.42
C GLY A 497 -1.65 6.59 -2.70
N PRO A 498 -0.52 6.27 -2.04
CA PRO A 498 0.79 6.82 -2.42
C PRO A 498 1.27 6.23 -3.76
N GLU A 499 2.28 6.84 -4.37
CA GLU A 499 2.92 6.29 -5.56
C GLU A 499 3.71 5.01 -5.25
N ALA A 500 4.23 4.89 -4.01
CA ALA A 500 4.88 3.67 -3.54
C ALA A 500 4.64 3.37 -2.06
N VAL A 501 4.78 2.09 -1.69
CA VAL A 501 4.85 1.63 -0.30
C VAL A 501 6.12 0.80 -0.11
N SER A 502 6.95 1.19 0.84
CA SER A 502 8.05 0.37 1.33
C SER A 502 7.61 -0.42 2.55
N THR A 503 7.87 -1.72 2.52
CA THR A 503 7.51 -2.61 3.61
C THR A 503 8.63 -3.59 3.86
N GLY A 504 9.01 -3.72 5.13
CA GLY A 504 9.80 -4.85 5.57
C GLY A 504 8.90 -6.08 5.59
N PHE A 505 9.08 -6.97 4.62
CA PHE A 505 8.52 -8.31 4.73
C PHE A 505 9.22 -9.00 5.90
N GLU A 506 8.46 -9.47 6.88
CA GLU A 506 8.95 -9.64 8.24
C GLU A 506 10.23 -10.49 8.34
N ARG A 507 11.32 -9.81 8.71
CA ARG A 507 12.32 -10.33 9.62
C ARG A 507 11.86 -10.03 11.06
N GLU A 508 10.90 -10.78 11.59
CA GLU A 508 10.80 -10.93 13.05
C GLU A 508 11.95 -11.83 13.55
N ARG A 509 13.19 -11.42 13.29
CA ARG A 509 14.36 -11.95 14.01
C ARG A 509 14.59 -11.05 15.22
N SER A 510 14.36 -11.60 16.40
CA SER A 510 15.18 -11.34 17.59
C SER A 510 15.11 -9.99 18.32
N ARG A 511 14.24 -9.01 17.99
CA ARG A 511 14.10 -7.83 18.88
C ARG A 511 13.43 -8.14 20.23
N ALA A 512 12.76 -9.29 20.36
CA ALA A 512 12.17 -9.74 21.62
C ALA A 512 13.18 -10.43 22.58
N GLY A 513 14.41 -10.75 22.12
CA GLY A 513 15.40 -11.49 22.93
C GLY A 513 16.45 -10.63 23.64
N GLU A 514 16.93 -9.54 23.04
CA GLU A 514 18.13 -8.83 23.55
C GLU A 514 17.84 -7.70 24.55
N GLY A 515 16.56 -7.31 24.70
CA GLY A 515 16.14 -6.28 25.64
C GLY A 515 16.00 -6.74 27.10
N ALA A 516 15.93 -8.06 27.34
CA ALA A 516 15.71 -8.62 28.68
C ALA A 516 17.01 -9.07 29.37
N ASP A 517 17.98 -9.61 28.63
CA ASP A 517 19.22 -10.13 29.23
C ASP A 517 20.32 -9.07 29.42
N SER A 518 20.32 -8.00 28.61
CA SER A 518 21.24 -6.87 28.80
C SER A 518 20.94 -6.03 30.06
N ARG A 519 19.72 -6.13 30.62
CA ARG A 519 19.36 -5.49 31.91
C ARG A 519 19.66 -6.38 33.12
N ARG A 520 19.67 -7.71 32.97
CA ARG A 520 20.04 -8.62 34.07
C ARG A 520 21.55 -8.74 34.29
N ALA A 521 22.36 -8.51 33.27
CA ALA A 521 23.81 -8.53 33.38
C ALA A 521 24.40 -7.26 34.05
N LYS A 522 23.70 -6.11 33.99
CA LYS A 522 24.15 -4.84 34.60
C LYS A 522 23.78 -4.67 36.07
N ASP A 523 22.76 -5.37 36.56
CA ASP A 523 22.30 -5.29 37.96
C ASP A 523 23.01 -6.26 38.92
N ARG A 524 23.95 -7.09 38.43
CA ARG A 524 24.71 -8.04 39.27
C ARG A 524 26.18 -7.68 39.52
N SER A 525 26.70 -6.59 38.94
CA SER A 525 28.09 -6.16 39.14
C SER A 525 28.26 -4.92 40.04
N GLY A 526 27.21 -4.51 40.76
CA GLY A 526 27.17 -3.23 41.48
C GLY A 526 26.67 -3.30 42.92
N ALA A 527 27.04 -4.30 43.72
CA ALA A 527 26.83 -4.27 45.17
C ALA A 527 27.76 -5.27 45.88
N GLY A 528 28.85 -4.79 46.51
CA GLY A 528 29.75 -5.71 47.22
C GLY A 528 31.00 -5.12 47.87
N ARG A 529 30.84 -4.05 48.65
CA ARG A 529 31.61 -3.69 49.85
C ARG A 529 33.15 -3.59 49.76
N GLY A 530 33.64 -2.37 49.99
CA GLY A 530 34.94 -2.17 50.60
C GLY A 530 35.00 -2.76 52.02
N LEU A 531 36.18 -3.21 52.39
CA LEU A 531 36.67 -3.19 53.76
C LEU A 531 38.20 -3.06 53.70
N THR A 532 38.64 -1.99 54.34
CA THR A 532 40.02 -1.56 54.58
C THR A 532 40.76 -2.57 55.46
N LEU A 533 41.99 -2.92 55.07
CA LEU A 533 43.22 -2.77 55.84
C LEU A 533 44.42 -3.00 54.92
#